data_AF-A0A924BQQ8-F1
#
_entry.id   AF-A0A924BQQ8-F1
#
_cell.length_a   1.000
_cell.length_b   1.000
_cell.length_c   1.000
_cell.angle_alpha   90.00
_cell.angle_beta   90.00
_cell.angle_gamma   90.00
#
_symmetry.space_group_name_H-M   'P 1'
#
loop_
_entity.id
_entity.type
_entity.pdbx_description
1 polymer ?
#
loop_
_entity_poly.entity_id
_entity_poly.type
_entity_poly.pdbx_seq_one_letter_code
_entity_poly.pdbx_strand_id
1 'polypeptide(L)'
;MVAVKLLLAGVFFIGTQSLSLLSKGYSYSGEIESMPFYSLPGKNQQVLNHVISNGAKISPTYQGSVCTELLIGVLKRFTLLSKEEKDRIRIITEENIHQLRFNNSPIPKGVYFALTESRKGTAINRLADVRPGDFVQFWYWSWGHCGIVKSVDQANGTMYLYSSYPTTNGYGIQTFNIPNECYFVRLK
;
A
#
# COMPACT_ATOMS: atom_id res chain seq x y z
N MET A 1 -15.19 -13.97 -46.22
CA MET A 1 -15.01 -13.01 -45.10
C MET A 1 -14.20 -13.69 -44.01
N VAL A 2 -12.92 -13.33 -43.87
CA VAL A 2 -12.03 -13.88 -42.83
C VAL A 2 -11.85 -12.80 -41.77
N ALA A 3 -12.31 -13.08 -40.56
CA ALA A 3 -12.20 -12.17 -39.42
C ALA A 3 -10.78 -12.24 -38.85
N VAL A 4 -10.03 -11.14 -38.97
CA VAL A 4 -8.72 -10.97 -38.35
C VAL A 4 -8.93 -10.60 -36.88
N LYS A 5 -8.62 -11.52 -35.96
CA LYS A 5 -8.50 -11.24 -34.53
C LYS A 5 -7.19 -10.48 -34.30
N LEU A 6 -7.28 -9.19 -34.03
CA LEU A 6 -6.17 -8.41 -33.48
C LEU A 6 -5.97 -8.79 -32.01
N LEU A 7 -4.85 -9.45 -31.71
CA LEU A 7 -4.30 -9.59 -30.36
C LEU A 7 -3.55 -8.30 -30.01
N LEU A 8 -4.11 -7.49 -29.11
CA LEU A 8 -3.40 -6.37 -28.51
C LEU A 8 -2.50 -6.91 -27.39
N ALA A 9 -1.20 -6.98 -27.66
CA ALA A 9 -0.18 -7.25 -26.66
C ALA A 9 -0.01 -6.02 -25.76
N GLY A 10 -0.23 -6.20 -24.46
CA GLY A 10 0.02 -5.18 -23.44
C GLY A 10 1.51 -4.86 -23.35
N VAL A 11 1.85 -3.59 -23.56
CA VAL A 11 3.20 -3.06 -23.39
C VAL A 11 3.47 -2.89 -21.89
N PHE A 12 4.27 -3.78 -21.31
CA PHE A 12 4.84 -3.59 -19.98
C PHE A 12 5.98 -2.58 -20.07
N PHE A 13 5.75 -1.36 -19.60
CA PHE A 13 6.84 -0.41 -19.33
C PHE A 13 7.57 -0.85 -18.05
N ILE A 14 8.67 -1.59 -18.22
CA ILE A 14 9.63 -1.83 -17.14
C ILE A 14 10.59 -0.63 -17.16
N GLY A 15 10.31 0.39 -16.36
CA GLY A 15 11.26 1.46 -16.10
C GLY A 15 12.48 0.91 -15.39
N THR A 16 13.58 0.74 -16.10
CA THR A 16 14.89 0.44 -15.53
C THR A 16 15.43 1.69 -14.84
N GLN A 17 15.15 1.85 -13.55
CA GLN A 17 15.90 2.82 -12.75
C GLN A 17 17.32 2.28 -12.54
N SER A 18 18.32 3.12 -12.83
CA SER A 18 19.73 2.79 -12.63
C SER A 18 20.02 2.61 -11.15
N LEU A 19 20.47 1.40 -10.78
CA LEU A 19 21.01 1.07 -9.48
C LEU A 19 22.39 1.71 -9.33
N SER A 20 22.42 2.90 -8.77
CA SER A 20 23.66 3.52 -8.29
C SER A 20 23.35 4.42 -7.09
N LEU A 21 23.07 3.81 -5.94
CA LEU A 21 23.19 4.50 -4.66
C LEU A 21 23.54 3.49 -3.57
N LEU A 22 24.82 3.52 -3.21
CA LEU A 22 25.43 3.05 -1.97
C LEU A 22 24.41 2.93 -0.82
N SER A 23 24.14 1.69 -0.42
CA SER A 23 23.50 1.39 0.85
C SER A 23 24.47 1.72 1.99
N LYS A 24 24.50 2.99 2.41
CA LYS A 24 24.94 3.31 3.77
C LYS A 24 23.92 2.68 4.71
N GLY A 25 24.29 1.58 5.35
CA GLY A 25 23.52 0.96 6.41
C GLY A 25 23.34 1.96 7.55
N TYR A 26 22.24 2.70 7.52
CA TYR A 26 21.75 3.41 8.69
C TYR A 26 21.13 2.37 9.62
N SER A 27 21.94 1.88 10.55
CA SER A 27 21.44 1.21 11.75
C SER A 27 20.75 2.28 12.60
N TYR A 28 19.43 2.41 12.42
CA TYR A 28 18.61 3.24 13.28
C TYR A 28 18.41 2.51 14.61
N SER A 29 19.26 2.79 15.59
CA SER A 29 19.11 2.34 16.97
C SER A 29 18.23 3.29 17.80
N GLY A 30 17.34 4.06 17.14
CA GLY A 30 16.45 4.98 17.81
C GLY A 30 15.54 4.22 18.76
N GLU A 31 15.81 4.38 20.05
CA GLU A 31 14.92 4.02 21.13
C GLU A 31 13.53 4.55 20.78
N ILE A 32 12.57 3.63 20.66
CA ILE A 32 11.17 3.98 20.46
C ILE A 32 10.78 4.68 21.76
N GLU A 33 10.79 6.02 21.76
CA GLU A 33 10.14 6.79 22.80
C GLU A 33 8.76 6.19 22.97
N SER A 34 8.54 5.58 24.13
CA SER A 34 7.35 4.82 24.44
C SER A 34 6.18 5.79 24.48
N MET A 35 5.54 6.00 23.33
CA MET A 35 4.28 6.71 23.27
C MET A 35 3.35 6.09 24.32
N PRO A 36 2.56 6.89 25.05
CA PRO A 36 1.63 6.38 26.05
C PRO A 36 0.83 5.25 25.43
N PHE A 37 0.73 4.13 26.14
CA PHE A 37 0.05 2.89 25.76
C PHE A 37 -1.45 3.15 25.50
N TYR A 38 -1.78 3.88 24.44
CA TYR A 38 -3.10 3.79 23.83
C TYR A 38 -3.17 2.39 23.25
N SER A 39 -3.96 1.53 23.88
CA SER A 39 -4.23 0.20 23.37
C SER A 39 -4.71 0.34 21.92
N LEU A 40 -3.93 -0.21 20.99
CA LEU A 40 -4.32 -0.22 19.58
C LEU A 40 -5.71 -0.86 19.44
N PRO A 41 -6.56 -0.39 18.51
CA PRO A 41 -7.79 -1.08 18.20
C PRO A 41 -7.51 -2.56 17.96
N GLY A 42 -8.33 -3.45 18.53
CA GLY A 42 -8.04 -4.89 18.49
C GLY A 42 -7.82 -5.42 17.08
N LYS A 43 -8.57 -4.90 16.09
CA LYS A 43 -8.42 -5.29 14.68
C LYS A 43 -7.10 -4.81 14.06
N ASN A 44 -6.63 -3.62 14.41
CA ASN A 44 -5.32 -3.12 13.99
C ASN A 44 -4.19 -3.99 14.52
N GLN A 45 -4.26 -4.40 15.80
CA GLN A 45 -3.27 -5.31 16.39
C GLN A 45 -3.27 -6.67 15.66
N GLN A 46 -4.44 -7.19 15.32
CA GLN A 46 -4.54 -8.44 14.55
C GLN A 46 -3.93 -8.31 13.15
N VAL A 47 -4.17 -7.20 12.45
CA VAL A 47 -3.56 -6.91 11.15
C VAL A 47 -2.03 -6.88 11.26
N LEU A 48 -1.49 -6.19 12.26
CA LEU A 48 -0.04 -6.13 12.52
C LEU A 48 0.54 -7.51 12.79
N ASN A 49 -0.06 -8.27 13.71
CA ASN A 49 0.40 -9.62 14.03
C ASN A 49 0.40 -10.51 12.77
N HIS A 50 -0.65 -10.42 11.96
CA HIS A 50 -0.75 -11.23 10.76
C HIS A 50 0.30 -10.87 9.71
N VAL A 51 0.50 -9.58 9.41
CA VAL A 51 1.50 -9.15 8.43
C VAL A 51 2.93 -9.44 8.92
N ILE A 52 3.20 -9.31 10.21
CA ILE A 52 4.50 -9.65 10.80
C ILE A 52 4.80 -11.15 10.62
N SER A 53 3.84 -12.02 10.94
CA SER A 53 4.06 -13.48 10.89
C SER A 53 3.96 -14.08 9.49
N ASN A 54 3.27 -13.43 8.55
CA ASN A 54 2.95 -14.02 7.25
C ASN A 54 3.42 -13.18 6.05
N GLY A 55 3.90 -11.96 6.24
CA GLY A 55 4.27 -11.06 5.16
C GLY A 55 5.27 -11.68 4.18
N ALA A 56 6.32 -12.33 4.68
CA ALA A 56 7.30 -13.01 3.84
C ALA A 56 6.74 -14.21 3.06
N LYS A 57 5.69 -14.87 3.57
CA LYS A 57 4.99 -15.96 2.86
C LYS A 57 4.05 -15.41 1.79
N ILE A 58 3.39 -14.28 2.08
CA ILE A 58 2.48 -13.62 1.16
C ILE A 58 3.27 -12.98 0.01
N SER A 59 4.40 -12.37 0.31
CA SER A 59 5.22 -11.61 -0.63
C SER A 59 6.70 -11.98 -0.52
N PRO A 60 7.10 -13.18 -0.98
CA PRO A 60 8.47 -13.69 -0.81
C PRO A 60 9.52 -12.97 -1.66
N THR A 61 9.11 -12.42 -2.81
CA THR A 61 9.96 -11.61 -3.70
C THR A 61 9.14 -10.46 -4.27
N TYR A 62 9.81 -9.38 -4.69
CA TYR A 62 9.12 -8.24 -5.30
C TYR A 62 8.53 -8.59 -6.67
N GLN A 63 9.24 -9.41 -7.45
CA GLN A 63 8.79 -9.88 -8.77
C GLN A 63 7.55 -10.78 -8.66
N GLY A 64 7.42 -11.55 -7.57
CA GLY A 64 6.30 -12.47 -7.36
C GLY A 64 5.07 -11.82 -6.75
N SER A 65 5.21 -10.72 -6.01
CA SER A 65 4.11 -10.06 -5.31
C SER A 65 4.43 -8.60 -5.06
N VAL A 66 3.78 -7.71 -5.81
CA VAL A 66 3.86 -6.25 -5.58
C VAL A 66 3.07 -5.84 -4.34
N CYS A 67 3.16 -4.56 -3.94
CA CYS A 67 2.50 -4.03 -2.74
C CYS A 67 1.00 -4.36 -2.63
N THR A 68 0.27 -4.35 -3.75
CA THR A 68 -1.17 -4.65 -3.77
C THR A 68 -1.47 -6.12 -3.46
N GLU A 69 -0.62 -7.06 -3.87
CA GLU A 69 -0.78 -8.48 -3.56
C GLU A 69 -0.51 -8.76 -2.07
N LEU A 70 0.46 -8.06 -1.47
CA LEU A 70 0.65 -8.11 -0.01
C LEU A 70 -0.62 -7.65 0.72
N LEU A 71 -1.21 -6.52 0.32
CA LEU A 71 -2.44 -6.03 0.94
C LEU A 71 -3.60 -7.01 0.77
N ILE A 72 -3.79 -7.54 -0.44
CA ILE A 72 -4.86 -8.52 -0.72
C ILE A 72 -4.65 -9.79 0.12
N GLY A 73 -3.41 -10.27 0.24
CA GLY A 73 -3.07 -11.44 1.06
C GLY A 73 -3.41 -11.22 2.54
N VAL A 74 -3.06 -10.06 3.09
CA VAL A 74 -3.39 -9.71 4.48
C VAL A 74 -4.90 -9.54 4.66
N LEU A 75 -5.57 -8.78 3.78
CA LEU A 75 -7.00 -8.47 3.91
C LEU A 75 -7.89 -9.72 3.84
N LYS A 76 -7.54 -10.71 3.00
CA LYS A 76 -8.28 -11.98 2.89
C LYS A 76 -8.41 -12.73 4.22
N ARG A 77 -7.52 -12.50 5.20
CA ARG A 77 -7.62 -13.10 6.53
C ARG A 77 -8.77 -12.54 7.36
N PHE A 78 -9.14 -11.28 7.12
CA PHE A 78 -10.04 -10.50 7.99
C PHE A 78 -11.38 -10.17 7.34
N THR A 79 -11.44 -10.18 6.02
CA THR A 79 -12.66 -9.95 5.26
C THR A 79 -12.62 -10.68 3.92
N LEU A 80 -13.77 -11.16 3.47
CA LEU A 80 -13.91 -11.61 2.08
C LEU A 80 -13.77 -10.41 1.15
N LEU A 81 -13.00 -10.57 0.08
CA LEU A 81 -12.85 -9.56 -0.98
C LEU A 81 -13.48 -10.08 -2.26
N SER A 82 -14.43 -9.32 -2.82
CA SER A 82 -15.02 -9.54 -4.14
C SER A 82 -13.95 -9.40 -5.23
N LYS A 83 -14.28 -9.80 -6.46
CA LYS A 83 -13.40 -9.56 -7.61
C LYS A 83 -13.17 -8.06 -7.80
N GLU A 84 -14.24 -7.28 -7.78
CA GLU A 84 -14.20 -5.83 -7.96
C GLU A 84 -13.33 -5.12 -6.91
N GLU A 85 -13.41 -5.53 -5.64
CA GLU A 85 -12.57 -4.94 -4.59
C GLU A 85 -11.08 -5.21 -4.82
N LYS A 86 -10.74 -6.43 -5.28
CA LYS A 86 -9.35 -6.76 -5.63
C LYS A 86 -8.88 -5.95 -6.83
N ASP A 87 -9.72 -5.77 -7.83
CA ASP A 87 -9.40 -4.97 -9.02
C ASP A 87 -9.21 -3.50 -8.65
N ARG A 88 -10.03 -2.95 -7.75
CA ARG A 88 -9.85 -1.60 -7.18
C ARG A 88 -8.55 -1.48 -6.37
N ILE A 89 -8.22 -2.46 -5.52
CA ILE A 89 -6.93 -2.47 -4.79
C ILE A 89 -5.74 -2.47 -5.76
N ARG A 90 -5.84 -3.22 -6.86
CA ARG A 90 -4.82 -3.28 -7.92
C ARG A 90 -4.82 -2.06 -8.86
N ILE A 91 -5.83 -1.21 -8.77
CA ILE A 91 -6.02 -0.05 -9.65
C ILE A 91 -6.04 -0.49 -11.12
N ILE A 92 -6.80 -1.55 -11.43
CA ILE A 92 -6.98 -2.02 -12.81
C ILE A 92 -7.93 -1.05 -13.53
N THR A 93 -7.42 -0.34 -14.54
CA THR A 93 -8.17 0.62 -15.35
C THR A 93 -7.60 0.72 -16.76
N GLU A 94 -8.44 1.06 -17.73
CA GLU A 94 -8.04 1.37 -19.11
C GLU A 94 -7.71 2.86 -19.29
N GLU A 95 -8.12 3.71 -18.34
CA GLU A 95 -7.89 5.15 -18.38
C GLU A 95 -6.48 5.53 -17.92
N ASN A 96 -5.98 6.68 -18.41
CA ASN A 96 -4.69 7.19 -17.98
C ASN A 96 -4.70 7.57 -16.50
N ILE A 97 -3.81 6.96 -15.71
CA ILE A 97 -3.79 7.14 -14.25
C ILE A 97 -3.50 8.59 -13.82
N HIS A 98 -2.71 9.34 -14.58
CA HIS A 98 -2.43 10.75 -14.28
C HIS A 98 -3.66 11.62 -14.53
N GLN A 99 -4.42 11.34 -15.58
CA GLN A 99 -5.70 12.02 -15.84
C GLN A 99 -6.73 11.71 -14.76
N LEU A 100 -6.82 10.44 -14.33
CA LEU A 100 -7.70 10.05 -13.23
C LEU A 100 -7.35 10.79 -11.93
N ARG A 101 -6.06 10.91 -11.63
CA ARG A 101 -5.59 11.67 -10.46
C ARG A 101 -5.90 13.16 -10.57
N PHE A 102 -5.64 13.77 -11.73
CA PHE A 102 -5.95 15.17 -12.00
C PHE A 102 -7.45 15.48 -11.83
N ASN A 103 -8.31 14.55 -12.24
CA ASN A 103 -9.76 14.66 -12.12
C ASN A 103 -10.31 14.21 -10.74
N ASN A 104 -9.45 13.94 -9.75
CA ASN A 104 -9.82 13.44 -8.42
C ASN A 104 -10.72 12.18 -8.46
N SER A 105 -10.48 11.29 -9.43
CA SER A 105 -11.15 10.00 -9.51
C SER A 105 -10.96 9.19 -8.22
N PRO A 106 -11.93 8.35 -7.81
CA PRO A 106 -11.74 7.43 -6.70
C PRO A 106 -10.80 6.27 -7.04
N ILE A 107 -10.63 5.91 -8.32
CA ILE A 107 -9.87 4.73 -8.76
C ILE A 107 -8.40 4.75 -8.25
N PRO A 108 -7.63 5.85 -8.39
CA PRO A 108 -6.26 5.91 -7.88
C PRO A 108 -6.15 5.75 -6.35
N LYS A 109 -7.25 5.89 -5.60
CA LYS A 109 -7.25 5.73 -4.14
C LYS A 109 -7.17 4.25 -3.71
N GLY A 110 -7.24 3.31 -4.65
CA GLY A 110 -6.80 1.91 -4.44
C GLY A 110 -7.50 1.24 -3.25
N VAL A 111 -6.71 0.73 -2.29
CA VAL A 111 -7.22 0.08 -1.07
C VAL A 111 -8.17 0.97 -0.25
N TYR A 112 -7.93 2.28 -0.23
CA TYR A 112 -8.83 3.22 0.44
C TYR A 112 -10.22 3.18 -0.21
N PHE A 113 -10.30 3.31 -1.54
CA PHE A 113 -11.57 3.31 -2.24
C PHE A 113 -12.26 1.94 -2.15
N ALA A 114 -11.50 0.86 -2.34
CA ALA A 114 -12.04 -0.50 -2.28
C ALA A 114 -12.76 -0.79 -0.95
N LEU A 115 -12.15 -0.40 0.18
CA LEU A 115 -12.69 -0.70 1.50
C LEU A 115 -13.75 0.30 1.96
N THR A 116 -13.62 1.59 1.61
CA THR A 116 -14.62 2.60 1.99
C THR A 116 -15.93 2.42 1.23
N GLU A 117 -15.86 2.19 -0.08
CA GLU A 117 -17.03 2.00 -0.93
C GLU A 117 -17.83 0.75 -0.54
N SER A 118 -17.15 -0.35 -0.18
CA SER A 118 -17.81 -1.57 0.29
C SER A 118 -18.19 -1.55 1.77
N ARG A 119 -18.03 -0.41 2.44
CA ARG A 119 -18.31 -0.19 3.87
C ARG A 119 -17.51 -1.08 4.82
N LYS A 120 -16.45 -1.76 4.36
CA LYS A 120 -15.54 -2.59 5.16
C LYS A 120 -14.46 -1.79 5.88
N GLY A 121 -14.18 -0.57 5.41
CA GLY A 121 -13.22 0.34 5.99
C GLY A 121 -13.84 1.65 6.47
N THR A 122 -13.12 2.33 7.35
CA THR A 122 -13.39 3.70 7.80
C THR A 122 -12.26 4.59 7.31
N ALA A 123 -12.59 5.63 6.55
CA ALA A 123 -11.64 6.63 6.10
C ALA A 123 -11.02 7.37 7.29
N ILE A 124 -9.72 7.64 7.22
CA ILE A 124 -8.99 8.44 8.22
C ILE A 124 -8.56 9.74 7.55
N ASN A 125 -9.18 10.85 7.94
CA ASN A 125 -9.00 12.15 7.29
C ASN A 125 -7.98 13.05 7.98
N ARG A 126 -7.52 12.69 9.19
CA ARG A 126 -6.50 13.44 9.93
C ARG A 126 -5.31 12.54 10.20
N LEU A 127 -4.11 13.02 9.89
CA LEU A 127 -2.87 12.28 10.13
C LEU A 127 -2.71 11.89 11.62
N ALA A 128 -3.18 12.75 12.52
CA ALA A 128 -3.19 12.52 13.96
C ALA A 128 -4.04 11.31 14.41
N ASP A 129 -4.97 10.85 13.57
CA ASP A 129 -5.84 9.70 13.84
C ASP A 129 -5.31 8.40 13.24
N VAL A 130 -4.25 8.47 12.42
CA VAL A 130 -3.60 7.28 11.85
C VAL A 130 -2.95 6.47 12.97
N ARG A 131 -3.10 5.15 12.89
CA ARG A 131 -2.61 4.19 13.87
C ARG A 131 -1.87 3.05 13.15
N PRO A 132 -0.89 2.44 13.82
CA PRO A 132 -0.35 1.15 13.40
C PRO A 132 -1.45 0.16 13.01
N GLY A 133 -1.31 -0.55 11.89
CA GLY A 133 -2.30 -1.50 11.36
C GLY A 133 -3.32 -0.89 10.38
N ASP A 134 -3.33 0.42 10.18
CA ASP A 134 -4.11 1.05 9.12
C ASP A 134 -3.51 0.75 7.75
N PHE A 135 -4.33 0.80 6.70
CA PHE A 135 -3.90 0.65 5.32
C PHE A 135 -3.75 2.02 4.67
N VAL A 136 -2.81 2.15 3.74
CA VAL A 136 -2.58 3.39 3.01
C VAL A 136 -2.43 3.15 1.52
N GLN A 137 -2.98 4.05 0.71
CA GLN A 137 -2.63 4.25 -0.69
C GLN A 137 -2.10 5.67 -0.85
N PHE A 138 -1.00 5.85 -1.56
CA PHE A 138 -0.47 7.19 -1.84
C PHE A 138 0.16 7.28 -3.22
N TRP A 139 0.41 8.51 -3.65
CA TRP A 139 1.02 8.82 -4.94
C TRP A 139 2.07 9.92 -4.82
N TYR A 140 3.21 9.67 -5.46
CA TYR A 140 4.12 10.71 -5.92
C TYR A 140 3.75 11.11 -7.35
N TRP A 141 4.43 12.12 -7.90
CA TRP A 141 4.16 12.61 -9.26
C TRP A 141 4.11 11.46 -10.30
N SER A 142 5.14 10.62 -10.33
CA SER A 142 5.32 9.58 -11.36
C SER A 142 4.94 8.16 -10.95
N TRP A 143 4.66 7.89 -9.67
CA TRP A 143 4.40 6.53 -9.20
C TRP A 143 3.51 6.50 -7.95
N GLY A 144 2.83 5.38 -7.76
CA GLY A 144 1.93 5.13 -6.63
C GLY A 144 2.37 3.91 -5.82
N HIS A 145 1.94 3.85 -4.57
CA HIS A 145 2.28 2.74 -3.69
C HIS A 145 1.28 2.59 -2.55
N CYS A 146 1.28 1.41 -1.93
CA CYS A 146 0.39 1.09 -0.84
C CYS A 146 1.11 0.24 0.21
N GLY A 147 0.55 0.17 1.42
CA GLY A 147 1.15 -0.59 2.52
C GLY A 147 0.28 -0.59 3.76
N ILE A 148 0.81 -1.20 4.82
CA ILE A 148 0.18 -1.22 6.15
C ILE A 148 1.05 -0.39 7.09
N VAL A 149 0.45 0.57 7.78
CA VAL A 149 1.15 1.49 8.66
C VAL A 149 1.78 0.72 9.83
N LYS A 150 3.10 0.82 9.97
CA LYS A 150 3.82 0.44 11.18
C LYS A 150 3.82 1.60 12.17
N SER A 151 4.17 2.79 11.72
CA SER A 151 4.22 4.02 12.50
C SER A 151 4.22 5.25 11.58
N VAL A 152 3.90 6.40 12.15
CA VAL A 152 3.97 7.71 11.48
C VAL A 152 4.75 8.66 12.37
N ASP A 153 5.73 9.33 11.80
CA ASP A 153 6.41 10.47 12.39
C ASP A 153 5.77 11.75 11.83
N GLN A 154 4.90 12.38 12.63
CA GLN A 154 4.17 13.56 12.22
C GLN A 154 5.06 14.80 12.13
N ALA A 155 6.11 14.89 12.96
CA ALA A 155 7.01 16.03 12.97
C ALA A 155 7.83 16.10 11.68
N ASN A 156 8.28 14.94 11.21
CA ASN A 156 9.08 14.83 9.99
C ASN A 156 8.26 14.44 8.75
N GLY A 157 6.93 14.40 8.84
CA GLY A 157 6.04 14.04 7.73
C GLY A 157 6.40 12.71 7.07
N THR A 158 6.79 11.71 7.87
CA THR A 158 7.31 10.41 7.40
C THR A 158 6.44 9.27 7.90
N MET A 159 6.31 8.21 7.11
CA MET A 159 5.62 6.97 7.49
C MET A 159 6.48 5.74 7.25
N TYR A 160 6.33 4.76 8.14
CA TYR A 160 6.97 3.46 8.06
C TYR A 160 5.89 2.43 7.75
N LEU A 161 6.07 1.69 6.67
CA LEU A 161 5.05 0.77 6.17
C LEU A 161 5.60 -0.65 6.11
N TYR A 162 4.81 -1.62 6.55
CA TYR A 162 4.93 -2.98 6.05
C TYR A 162 4.46 -2.99 4.60
N SER A 163 5.37 -3.25 3.67
CA SER A 163 5.08 -3.21 2.24
C SER A 163 5.90 -4.21 1.45
N SER A 164 5.51 -4.42 0.20
CA SER A 164 6.35 -5.05 -0.82
C SER A 164 6.96 -4.00 -1.75
N TYR A 165 8.28 -3.84 -1.67
CA TYR A 165 9.04 -2.83 -2.41
C TYR A 165 10.37 -3.41 -2.95
N PRO A 166 11.00 -2.82 -4.00
CA PRO A 166 12.24 -3.37 -4.55
C PRO A 166 13.37 -3.52 -3.53
N THR A 167 13.58 -2.55 -2.63
CA THR A 167 14.65 -2.59 -1.62
C THR A 167 14.40 -3.62 -0.51
N THR A 168 13.15 -4.04 -0.33
CA THR A 168 12.78 -5.09 0.64
C THR A 168 12.72 -6.47 -0.02
N ASN A 169 12.92 -6.57 -1.33
CA ASN A 169 12.77 -7.81 -2.13
C ASN A 169 11.51 -8.60 -1.78
N GLY A 170 10.34 -7.95 -1.85
CA GLY A 170 9.10 -8.51 -1.32
C GLY A 170 8.78 -7.87 0.02
N TYR A 171 8.35 -8.63 1.01
CA TYR A 171 7.92 -8.09 2.30
C TYR A 171 9.07 -7.49 3.13
N GLY A 172 8.87 -6.26 3.61
CA GLY A 172 9.70 -5.64 4.63
C GLY A 172 9.10 -4.35 5.16
N ILE A 173 9.87 -3.65 6.00
CA ILE A 173 9.53 -2.29 6.44
C ILE A 173 10.22 -1.31 5.50
N GLN A 174 9.45 -0.41 4.90
CA GLN A 174 9.96 0.65 4.03
C GLN A 174 9.49 2.00 4.55
N THR A 175 10.39 2.98 4.48
CA THR A 175 10.13 4.37 4.87
C THR A 175 9.75 5.20 3.66
N PHE A 176 8.77 6.09 3.83
CA PHE A 176 8.34 7.06 2.82
C PHE A 176 8.03 8.41 3.47
N ASN A 177 8.33 9.50 2.76
CA ASN A 177 7.70 10.79 3.08
C ASN A 177 6.20 10.68 2.77
N ILE A 178 5.37 11.39 3.53
CA ILE A 178 3.93 11.44 3.31
C ILE A 178 3.66 12.49 2.22
N PRO A 179 3.21 12.08 1.01
CA PRO A 179 2.88 13.04 -0.04
C PRO A 179 1.51 13.69 0.21
N ASN A 180 1.20 14.74 -0.55
CA ASN A 180 -0.12 15.40 -0.51
C ASN A 180 -1.26 14.45 -0.89
N GLU A 181 -1.02 13.52 -1.83
CA GLU A 181 -1.98 12.48 -2.22
C GLU A 181 -1.74 11.22 -1.38
N CYS A 182 -2.29 11.19 -0.17
CA CYS A 182 -2.14 10.08 0.77
C CYS A 182 -3.49 9.76 1.44
N TYR A 183 -3.93 8.51 1.31
CA TYR A 183 -5.28 8.07 1.68
C TYR A 183 -5.19 6.91 2.67
N PHE A 184 -5.60 7.15 3.91
CA PHE A 184 -5.57 6.17 4.99
C PHE A 184 -6.95 5.57 5.26
N VAL A 185 -7.00 4.26 5.49
CA VAL A 185 -8.24 3.53 5.82
C VAL A 185 -7.99 2.52 6.93
N ARG A 186 -8.91 2.47 7.89
CA ARG A 186 -8.94 1.47 8.96
C ARG A 186 -9.97 0.39 8.65
N LEU A 187 -9.61 -0.87 8.82
CA LEU A 187 -10.56 -1.98 8.71
C LEU A 187 -11.58 -1.92 9.87
N LYS A 188 -12.88 -2.03 9.57
CA LYS A 188 -13.94 -2.13 10.59
C LYS A 188 -14.00 -3.53 11.18
#